data_AF-A0A3A9BRE2-F1
#
_entry.id   AF-A0A3A9BRE2-F1
#
_cell.length_a   1.000
_cell.length_b   1.000
_cell.length_c   1.000
_cell.angle_alpha   90.00
_cell.angle_beta   90.00
_cell.angle_gamma   90.00
#
_symmetry.space_group_name_H-M   'P 1'
#
loop_
_entity.id
_entity.type
_entity.pdbx_description
1 polymer ?
#
loop_
_entity_poly.entity_id
_entity_poly.type
_entity_poly.pdbx_seq_one_letter_code
_entity_poly.pdbx_strand_id
1 'polypeptide(L)'
;MNKNQDKPTTTNIVFENTVCTQPWNLRTQELDISVDSWDTIEDCLAKMLVDKDEFITLTTANAHRNIRFIQATQIEDGITVELGIEEGDHTRLVEKTCTEEECLNIFQEFFSSADVQDLEKYHPVEFFT
;
A
#
# COMPACT_ATOMS: atom_id res chain seq x y z
N MET A 1 24.39 -16.34 17.38
CA MET A 1 24.47 -17.00 16.05
C MET A 1 23.04 -17.16 15.54
N ASN A 2 22.54 -16.23 14.73
CA ASN A 2 21.26 -16.40 14.04
C ASN A 2 21.54 -16.90 12.63
N LYS A 3 21.19 -18.16 12.38
CA LYS A 3 21.16 -18.78 11.05
C LYS A 3 19.82 -18.39 10.42
N ASN A 4 19.79 -17.34 9.59
CA ASN A 4 18.72 -17.10 8.58
C ASN A 4 19.02 -15.88 7.69
N GLN A 5 20.29 -15.63 7.39
CA GLN A 5 20.67 -14.76 6.26
C GLN A 5 21.12 -15.69 5.14
N ASP A 6 20.71 -15.42 3.90
CA ASP A 6 20.94 -16.19 2.65
C ASP A 6 19.77 -17.04 2.14
N LYS A 7 18.52 -16.60 2.29
CA LYS A 7 17.47 -17.03 1.33
C LYS A 7 17.50 -16.06 0.15
N PRO A 8 17.56 -16.55 -1.11
CA PRO A 8 17.50 -15.68 -2.27
C PRO A 8 16.16 -14.96 -2.31
N THR A 9 16.20 -13.66 -2.61
CA THR A 9 15.01 -12.84 -2.89
C THR A 9 14.89 -12.55 -4.39
N THR A 10 13.69 -12.22 -4.83
CA THR A 10 13.40 -11.78 -6.20
C THR A 10 12.38 -10.66 -6.22
N THR A 11 12.46 -9.80 -7.22
CA THR A 11 11.50 -8.71 -7.49
C THR A 11 10.66 -8.97 -8.75
N ASN A 12 10.75 -10.19 -9.30
CA ASN A 12 10.03 -10.63 -10.50
C ASN A 12 8.69 -11.32 -10.17
N ILE A 13 8.20 -11.19 -8.94
CA ILE A 13 6.86 -11.66 -8.60
C ILE A 13 5.84 -10.67 -9.16
N VAL A 14 4.83 -11.23 -9.81
CA VAL A 14 3.68 -10.50 -10.36
C VAL A 14 2.41 -11.09 -9.77
N PHE A 15 1.40 -10.25 -9.59
CA PHE A 15 0.10 -10.60 -9.03
C PHE A 15 -1.01 -10.43 -10.07
N GLU A 16 -2.15 -11.09 -9.86
CA GLU A 16 -3.35 -10.78 -10.62
C GLU A 16 -3.84 -9.35 -10.31
N ASN A 17 -4.46 -8.69 -11.28
CA ASN A 17 -5.00 -7.34 -11.09
C ASN A 17 -6.16 -7.34 -10.08
N THR A 18 -6.14 -6.36 -9.18
CA THR A 18 -7.19 -6.17 -8.19
C THR A 18 -8.47 -5.62 -8.84
N VAL A 19 -9.58 -6.33 -8.65
CA VAL A 19 -10.90 -5.86 -9.09
C VAL A 19 -11.51 -4.96 -8.01
N CYS A 20 -11.81 -3.71 -8.36
CA CYS A 20 -12.55 -2.79 -7.50
C CYS A 20 -13.74 -2.19 -8.25
N THR A 21 -14.95 -2.39 -7.74
CA THR A 21 -16.19 -1.86 -8.35
C THR A 21 -16.72 -0.63 -7.64
N GLN A 22 -16.15 -0.27 -6.50
CA GLN A 22 -16.49 0.93 -5.73
C GLN A 22 -15.50 2.05 -6.05
N PRO A 23 -15.89 3.34 -6.02
CA PRO A 23 -14.95 4.43 -6.26
C PRO A 23 -13.68 4.31 -5.40
N TRP A 24 -13.89 4.00 -4.12
CA TRP A 24 -12.85 3.73 -3.14
C TRP A 24 -13.27 2.59 -2.23
N ASN A 25 -12.38 1.61 -2.07
CA ASN A 25 -12.52 0.52 -1.11
C ASN A 25 -11.38 0.59 -0.09
N LEU A 26 -11.75 0.61 1.18
CA LEU A 26 -10.84 0.59 2.30
C LEU A 26 -10.90 -0.78 2.96
N ARG A 27 -9.72 -1.39 3.14
CA ARG A 27 -9.57 -2.67 3.82
C ARG A 27 -8.58 -2.56 4.96
N THR A 28 -8.90 -3.18 6.08
CA THR A 28 -8.04 -3.38 7.26
C THR A 28 -8.14 -4.84 7.70
N GLN A 29 -7.64 -5.21 8.89
CA GLN A 29 -7.88 -6.55 9.45
C GLN A 29 -9.37 -6.88 9.63
N GLU A 30 -10.18 -5.90 10.05
CA GLU A 30 -11.59 -6.11 10.43
C GLU A 30 -12.59 -5.56 9.40
N LEU A 31 -12.15 -4.64 8.54
CA LEU A 31 -13.01 -3.90 7.62
C LEU A 31 -12.69 -4.22 6.17
N ASP A 32 -13.74 -4.26 5.36
CA ASP A 32 -13.68 -4.25 3.90
C ASP A 32 -14.92 -3.49 3.41
N ILE A 33 -14.77 -2.18 3.22
CA ILE A 33 -15.91 -1.25 3.05
C ILE A 33 -15.65 -0.25 1.92
N SER A 34 -16.73 0.28 1.35
CA SER A 34 -16.65 1.47 0.51
C SER A 34 -16.48 2.71 1.39
N VAL A 35 -15.63 3.64 0.96
CA VAL A 35 -15.43 4.92 1.67
C VAL A 35 -15.63 6.10 0.73
N ASP A 36 -16.12 7.20 1.27
CA ASP A 36 -16.38 8.45 0.54
C ASP A 36 -15.85 9.70 1.27
N SER A 37 -15.20 9.50 2.42
CA SER A 37 -14.69 10.56 3.29
C SER A 37 -13.28 10.26 3.77
N TRP A 38 -12.49 11.32 3.93
CA TRP A 38 -11.13 11.25 4.47
C TRP A 38 -11.12 10.79 5.93
N ASP A 39 -12.05 11.28 6.75
CA ASP A 39 -12.12 10.98 8.19
C ASP A 39 -12.09 9.47 8.49
N THR A 40 -12.78 8.66 7.68
CA THR A 40 -12.79 7.19 7.86
C THR A 40 -11.43 6.56 7.58
N ILE A 41 -10.70 7.08 6.58
CA ILE A 41 -9.36 6.62 6.21
C ILE A 41 -8.37 7.04 7.28
N GLU A 42 -8.46 8.28 7.75
CA GLU A 42 -7.62 8.83 8.83
C GLU A 42 -7.80 8.06 10.14
N ASP A 43 -9.04 7.73 10.53
CA ASP A 43 -9.32 6.91 11.70
C ASP A 43 -8.68 5.51 11.59
N CYS A 44 -8.66 4.91 10.40
CA CYS A 44 -8.02 3.62 10.17
C CYS A 44 -6.49 3.72 10.15
N LEU A 45 -5.94 4.79 9.59
CA LEU A 45 -4.50 5.09 9.69
C LEU A 45 -4.07 5.22 11.15
N ALA A 46 -4.83 5.98 11.95
CA ALA A 46 -4.54 6.14 13.38
C ALA A 46 -4.54 4.82 14.15
N LYS A 47 -5.43 3.87 13.80
CA LYS A 47 -5.40 2.52 14.37
C LYS A 47 -4.15 1.74 13.96
N MET A 48 -3.80 1.78 12.68
CA MET A 48 -2.59 1.14 12.15
C MET A 48 -1.32 1.68 12.79
N LEU A 49 -1.28 2.96 13.19
CA LEU A 49 -0.14 3.53 13.92
C LEU A 49 -0.03 3.04 15.38
N VAL A 50 -1.12 2.57 15.98
CA VAL A 50 -1.14 2.11 17.38
C VAL A 50 -0.94 0.59 17.47
N ASP A 51 -1.49 -0.16 16.53
CA ASP A 51 -1.38 -1.63 16.48
C ASP A 51 -0.39 -2.07 15.41
N LYS A 52 0.65 -2.81 15.81
CA LYS A 52 1.73 -3.26 14.93
C LYS A 52 1.31 -4.36 13.96
N ASP A 53 0.24 -5.08 14.29
CA ASP A 53 -0.27 -6.15 13.44
C ASP A 53 -1.28 -5.59 12.42
N GLU A 54 -1.78 -4.37 12.61
CA GLU A 54 -2.80 -3.75 11.76
C GLU A 54 -2.20 -3.24 10.44
N PHE A 55 -3.02 -3.29 9.39
CA PHE A 55 -2.66 -2.78 8.08
C PHE A 55 -3.84 -2.00 7.49
N ILE A 56 -3.53 -1.23 6.45
CA ILE A 56 -4.55 -0.50 5.71
C ILE A 56 -4.26 -0.61 4.22
N THR A 57 -5.29 -0.89 3.43
CA THR A 57 -5.24 -0.88 1.97
C THR A 57 -6.34 0.02 1.46
N LEU A 58 -5.99 1.00 0.62
CA LEU A 58 -6.96 1.84 -0.08
C LEU A 58 -6.87 1.54 -1.58
N THR A 59 -7.97 1.09 -2.17
CA THR A 59 -8.07 0.69 -3.57
C THR A 59 -9.05 1.58 -4.31
N THR A 60 -8.70 2.03 -5.52
CA THR A 60 -9.61 2.81 -6.39
C THR A 60 -10.19 1.97 -7.53
N ALA A 61 -11.43 2.27 -7.94
CA ALA A 61 -11.97 1.74 -9.20
C ALA A 61 -11.30 2.36 -10.45
N ASN A 62 -10.77 3.59 -10.34
CA ASN A 62 -10.19 4.32 -11.46
C ASN A 62 -8.69 4.53 -11.23
N ALA A 63 -7.89 3.53 -11.57
CA ALA A 63 -6.44 3.64 -11.48
C ALA A 63 -5.92 4.82 -12.31
N HIS A 64 -5.02 5.61 -11.74
CA HIS A 64 -4.35 6.73 -12.42
C HIS A 64 -2.85 6.50 -12.38
N ARG A 65 -2.17 6.76 -13.51
CA ARG A 65 -0.76 6.37 -13.74
C ARG A 65 -0.48 4.91 -13.36
N ASN A 66 -1.48 4.05 -13.61
CA ASN A 66 -1.51 2.63 -13.30
C ASN A 66 -1.50 2.27 -11.81
N ILE A 67 -1.61 3.22 -10.88
CA ILE A 67 -1.68 2.94 -9.44
C ILE A 67 -3.11 2.52 -9.11
N ARG A 68 -3.30 1.25 -8.74
CA ARG A 68 -4.61 0.66 -8.40
C ARG A 68 -4.93 0.77 -6.91
N PHE A 69 -3.92 0.55 -6.08
CA PHE A 69 -4.06 0.60 -4.64
C PHE A 69 -2.77 1.06 -3.97
N ILE A 70 -2.91 1.54 -2.75
CA ILE A 70 -1.82 1.72 -1.80
C ILE A 70 -2.11 0.90 -0.56
N GLN A 71 -1.07 0.38 0.07
CA GLN A 71 -1.20 -0.28 1.38
C GLN A 71 -0.06 0.11 2.30
N ALA A 72 -0.32 0.08 3.60
CA ALA A 72 0.67 0.41 4.61
C ALA A 72 0.55 -0.46 5.85
N THR A 73 1.69 -0.68 6.48
CA THR A 73 1.81 -1.36 7.79
C THR A 73 3.05 -0.85 8.51
N GLN A 74 3.07 -0.99 9.84
CA GLN A 74 4.26 -0.71 10.63
C GLN A 74 5.37 -1.75 10.37
N ILE A 75 6.61 -1.29 10.39
CA ILE A 75 7.84 -2.09 10.38
C ILE A 75 8.75 -1.63 11.53
N GLU A 76 9.86 -2.33 11.80
CA GLU A 76 10.76 -1.99 12.92
C GLU A 76 11.27 -0.54 12.88
N ASP A 77 11.55 -0.03 11.68
CA ASP A 77 12.17 1.28 11.44
C ASP A 77 11.20 2.35 10.88
N GLY A 78 9.88 2.15 11.01
CA GLY A 78 8.87 3.12 10.56
C GLY A 78 7.65 2.47 9.93
N ILE A 79 7.21 3.00 8.79
CA ILE A 79 6.07 2.48 8.04
C ILE A 79 6.57 2.09 6.65
N THR A 80 6.19 0.92 6.16
CA THR A 80 6.31 0.64 4.72
C THR A 80 5.00 1.00 4.04
N VAL A 81 5.08 1.72 2.93
CA VAL A 81 3.96 1.97 2.02
C VAL A 81 4.26 1.28 0.70
N GLU A 82 3.37 0.40 0.28
CA GLU A 82 3.45 -0.29 -0.99
C GLU A 82 2.38 0.22 -1.96
N LEU A 83 2.72 0.30 -3.25
CA LEU A 83 1.83 0.67 -4.34
C LEU A 83 1.61 -0.55 -5.24
N GLY A 84 0.35 -0.86 -5.55
CA GLY A 84 -0.02 -1.80 -6.60
C GLY A 84 -0.09 -1.10 -7.95
N ILE A 85 0.89 -1.37 -8.83
CA ILE A 85 0.97 -0.81 -10.18
C ILE A 85 0.52 -1.84 -11.21
N GLU A 86 -0.53 -1.54 -11.97
CA GLU A 86 -1.04 -2.37 -13.07
C GLU A 86 -0.15 -2.25 -14.32
N GLU A 87 0.44 -3.36 -14.76
CA GLU A 87 1.22 -3.49 -15.99
C GLU A 87 0.56 -4.51 -16.92
N GLY A 88 -0.44 -4.07 -17.69
CA GLY A 88 -1.19 -4.96 -18.58
C GLY A 88 -2.14 -5.88 -17.79
N ASP A 89 -1.87 -7.18 -17.79
CA ASP A 89 -2.69 -8.22 -17.14
C ASP A 89 -2.25 -8.59 -15.72
N HIS A 90 -1.20 -7.95 -15.22
CA HIS A 90 -0.64 -8.22 -13.91
C HIS A 90 -0.33 -6.94 -13.13
N THR A 91 -0.20 -7.08 -11.82
CA THR A 91 0.17 -6.03 -10.89
C THR A 91 1.57 -6.30 -10.33
N ARG A 92 2.38 -5.25 -10.24
CA ARG A 92 3.67 -5.26 -9.53
C ARG A 92 3.58 -4.41 -8.27
N LEU A 93 4.34 -4.81 -7.26
CA LEU A 93 4.45 -4.05 -6.01
C LEU A 93 5.76 -3.28 -5.97
N VAL A 94 5.66 -2.01 -5.64
CA VAL A 94 6.80 -1.16 -5.28
C VAL A 94 6.54 -0.59 -3.90
N GLU A 95 7.58 -0.39 -3.11
CA GLU A 95 7.49 0.07 -1.73
C GLU A 95 8.47 1.20 -1.43
N LYS A 96 8.20 1.90 -0.34
CA LYS A 96 9.17 2.76 0.33
C LYS A 96 8.92 2.76 1.83
N THR A 97 9.97 2.94 2.62
CA THR A 97 9.84 3.31 4.04
C THR A 97 9.57 4.81 4.16
N CYS A 98 8.64 5.19 5.03
CA CYS A 98 8.30 6.59 5.29
C CYS A 98 7.98 6.85 6.77
N THR A 99 7.84 8.13 7.12
CA THR A 99 7.37 8.56 8.44
C THR A 99 5.85 8.48 8.54
N GLU A 100 5.30 8.64 9.75
CA GLU A 100 3.84 8.75 9.97
C GLU A 100 3.23 9.90 9.16
N GLU A 101 3.83 11.09 9.23
CA GLU A 101 3.38 12.28 8.50
C GLU A 101 3.39 12.05 6.98
N GLU A 102 4.43 11.40 6.46
CA GLU A 102 4.52 11.09 5.04
C GLU A 102 3.49 10.03 4.63
N CYS A 103 3.22 9.03 5.46
CA CYS A 103 2.17 8.04 5.23
C CYS A 103 0.79 8.70 5.11
N LEU A 104 0.44 9.59 6.06
CA LEU A 104 -0.82 10.34 6.00
C LEU A 104 -0.92 11.16 4.71
N ASN A 105 0.13 11.88 4.35
CA ASN A 105 0.16 12.69 3.12
C ASN A 105 -0.04 11.86 1.86
N ILE A 106 0.59 10.67 1.76
CA ILE A 106 0.42 9.76 0.62
C ILE A 106 -1.03 9.29 0.52
N PHE A 107 -1.64 8.86 1.63
CA PHE A 107 -3.03 8.40 1.63
C PHE A 107 -3.99 9.52 1.25
N GLN A 108 -3.75 10.73 1.74
CA GLN A 108 -4.59 11.89 1.44
C GLN A 108 -4.49 12.28 -0.04
N GLU A 109 -3.28 12.30 -0.59
CA GLU A 109 -3.04 12.56 -2.00
C GLU A 109 -3.70 11.51 -2.89
N PHE A 110 -3.49 10.24 -2.56
CA PHE A 110 -4.05 9.13 -3.33
C PHE A 110 -5.57 9.16 -3.29
N PHE A 111 -6.20 9.35 -2.13
CA PHE A 111 -7.66 9.47 -2.04
C PHE A 111 -8.20 10.67 -2.84
N SER A 112 -7.45 11.76 -2.91
CA SER A 112 -7.88 12.99 -3.61
C SER A 112 -7.71 12.92 -5.13
N SER A 113 -6.74 12.15 -5.63
CA SER A 113 -6.29 12.23 -7.03
C SER A 113 -6.09 10.89 -7.74
N ALA A 114 -6.12 9.78 -7.01
CA ALA A 114 -5.65 8.46 -7.43
C ALA A 114 -4.18 8.42 -7.89
N ASP A 115 -3.38 9.44 -7.56
CA ASP A 115 -1.95 9.52 -7.85
C ASP A 115 -1.10 9.56 -6.57
N VAL A 116 0.19 9.32 -6.73
CA VAL A 116 1.20 9.44 -5.69
C VAL A 116 2.41 10.18 -6.28
N GLN A 117 2.87 11.23 -5.60
CA GLN A 117 4.08 11.94 -6.02
C GLN A 117 5.36 11.11 -5.81
N ASP A 118 6.42 11.52 -6.52
CA ASP A 118 7.77 11.00 -6.37
C ASP A 118 7.89 9.46 -6.50
N LEU A 119 7.21 8.88 -7.51
CA LEU A 119 7.24 7.44 -7.79
C LEU A 119 8.66 6.86 -7.91
N GLU A 120 9.65 7.66 -8.31
CA GLU A 120 11.06 7.28 -8.38
C GLU A 120 11.70 6.97 -7.02
N LYS A 121 11.07 7.36 -5.91
CA LYS A 121 11.50 7.00 -4.55
C LYS A 121 11.04 5.59 -4.12
N TYR A 122 10.11 4.99 -4.86
CA TYR A 122 9.65 3.64 -4.61
C TYR A 122 10.53 2.63 -5.35
N HIS A 123 10.81 1.50 -4.72
CA HIS A 123 11.57 0.40 -5.30
C HIS A 123 10.76 -0.89 -5.32
N PRO A 124 11.04 -1.84 -6.23
CA PRO A 124 10.33 -3.12 -6.25
C PRO A 124 10.41 -3.85 -4.91
N VAL A 125 9.30 -4.48 -4.51
CA VAL A 125 9.25 -5.32 -3.30
C VAL A 125 10.06 -6.60 -3.51
N GLU A 126 10.83 -7.00 -2.49
CA GLU A 126 11.59 -8.25 -2.49
C GLU A 126 10.80 -9.41 -1.88
N PHE A 127 10.71 -10.51 -2.61
CA PHE A 127 10.03 -11.73 -2.17
C PHE A 127 11.01 -12.89 -1.98
N PHE A 128 10.87 -13.63 -0.89
CA PHE A 128 11.59 -14.88 -0.71
C PHE A 128 11.06 -15.97 -1.66
N THR A 129 11.97 -16.75 -2.24
CA THR A 129 11.67 -17.90 -3.12
C THR A 129 12.22 -19.21 -2.56
#